data_AF-F7XTQ2-F1
#
_entry.id   AF-F7XTQ2-F1
#
_cell.length_a   1.000
_cell.length_b   1.000
_cell.length_c   1.000
_cell.angle_alpha   90.00
_cell.angle_beta   90.00
_cell.angle_gamma   90.00
#
_symmetry.space_group_name_H-M   'P 1'
#
loop_
_entity.id
_entity.type
_entity.pdbx_description
1 polymer ?
#
loop_
_entity_poly.entity_id
_entity_poly.type
_entity_poly.pdbx_seq_one_letter_code
_entity_poly.pdbx_strand_id
1 'polypeptide(L)'
;MQALSNSFRKRANIWFEQTFTSRLNDQKKGAIIVVMQRLHVKDLTGFLLEKDPHNWQLLGLPLIAKMDEVVTHHNFSCKQKVGEYLHSNRDGEIESLKKAIGHICIFSTIPTKPHTN
;
A
#
# COMPACT_ATOMS: atom_id res chain seq x y z
N MET A 1 -12.98 -10.34 10.66
CA MET A 1 -12.32 -10.77 11.91
C MET A 1 -10.84 -11.17 11.78
N GLN A 2 -10.21 -11.14 10.60
CA GLN A 2 -8.79 -11.56 10.44
C GLN A 2 -7.75 -10.45 10.72
N ALA A 3 -8.12 -9.17 10.56
CA ALA A 3 -7.21 -8.04 10.77
C ALA A 3 -7.00 -7.65 12.26
N LEU A 4 -7.87 -8.11 13.16
CA LEU A 4 -7.88 -7.67 14.57
C LEU A 4 -6.96 -8.50 15.49
N SER A 5 -6.62 -9.73 15.12
CA SER A 5 -5.75 -10.57 15.94
C SER A 5 -4.27 -10.27 15.67
N ASN A 6 -3.53 -9.93 16.72
CA ASN A 6 -2.07 -9.73 16.67
C ASN A 6 -1.33 -10.94 16.07
N SER A 7 -1.82 -12.14 16.35
CA SER A 7 -1.21 -13.41 15.93
C SER A 7 -1.25 -13.58 14.42
N PHE A 8 -2.35 -13.19 13.78
CA PHE A 8 -2.52 -13.29 12.32
C PHE A 8 -1.67 -12.24 11.59
N ARG A 9 -1.58 -11.01 12.10
CA ARG A 9 -0.70 -9.96 11.55
C ARG A 9 0.77 -10.37 11.60
N LYS A 10 1.22 -10.88 12.76
CA LYS A 10 2.59 -11.40 12.90
C LYS A 10 2.86 -12.54 11.93
N ARG A 11 1.90 -13.46 11.75
CA ARG A 11 2.04 -14.56 10.80
C ARG A 11 2.16 -14.08 9.35
N ALA A 12 1.36 -13.10 8.94
CA ALA A 12 1.45 -12.50 7.60
C ALA A 12 2.82 -11.84 7.37
N ASN A 13 3.32 -11.09 8.36
CA ASN A 13 4.63 -10.45 8.29
C ASN A 13 5.77 -11.49 8.21
N ILE A 14 5.73 -12.52 9.06
CA ILE A 14 6.71 -13.61 9.06
C ILE A 14 6.69 -14.37 7.73
N TRP A 15 5.50 -14.68 7.21
CA TRP A 15 5.36 -15.35 5.93
C TRP A 15 5.94 -14.51 4.78
N PHE A 16 5.70 -13.20 4.78
CA PHE A 16 6.29 -12.29 3.80
C PHE A 16 7.82 -12.36 3.84
N GLU A 17 8.41 -12.24 5.03
CA GLU A 17 9.86 -12.23 5.20
C GLU A 17 10.56 -13.55 4.90
N GLN A 18 9.94 -14.68 5.25
CA GLN A 18 10.60 -15.98 5.17
C GLN A 18 10.30 -16.70 3.85
N THR A 19 9.10 -16.50 3.31
CA THR A 19 8.60 -17.30 2.19
C THR A 19 8.42 -16.48 0.91
N PHE A 20 7.96 -15.23 1.01
CA PHE A 20 7.67 -14.44 -0.20
C PHE A 20 8.94 -13.83 -0.80
N THR A 21 9.79 -13.22 0.03
CA THR A 21 11.08 -12.65 -0.39
C THR A 21 12.05 -13.69 -0.97
N SER A 22 12.03 -14.92 -0.45
CA SER A 22 12.88 -16.02 -0.93
C SER A 22 12.47 -16.56 -2.30
N ARG A 23 11.23 -16.30 -2.73
CA ARG A 23 10.71 -16.67 -4.06
C ARG A 23 11.00 -15.63 -5.14
N LEU A 24 11.60 -14.50 -4.78
CA LEU A 24 11.97 -13.48 -5.76
C LEU A 24 13.17 -14.00 -6.58
N ASN A 25 12.93 -14.30 -7.86
CA ASN A 25 13.92 -14.91 -8.76
C ASN A 25 15.24 -14.13 -8.87
N ASP A 26 15.18 -12.81 -8.84
CA ASP A 26 16.35 -11.92 -8.82
C ASP A 26 16.12 -10.85 -7.75
N GLN A 27 16.84 -10.91 -6.64
CA GLN A 27 16.70 -9.92 -5.56
C GLN A 27 17.28 -8.55 -5.92
N LYS A 28 18.14 -8.45 -6.94
CA LYS A 28 18.74 -7.18 -7.38
C LYS A 28 17.89 -6.46 -8.42
N LYS A 29 17.10 -7.19 -9.22
CA LYS A 29 16.25 -6.63 -10.28
C LYS A 29 14.76 -6.80 -10.04
N GLY A 30 14.37 -7.72 -9.16
CA GLY A 30 12.99 -7.99 -8.84
C GLY A 30 12.34 -6.82 -8.12
N ALA A 31 11.09 -6.55 -8.45
CA ALA A 31 10.27 -5.58 -7.76
C ALA A 31 9.19 -6.32 -6.97
N ILE A 32 8.92 -5.86 -5.75
CA ILE A 32 7.80 -6.34 -4.95
C ILE A 32 6.74 -5.25 -4.94
N ILE A 33 5.53 -5.59 -5.34
CA ILE A 33 4.38 -4.69 -5.25
C ILE A 33 3.38 -5.24 -4.24
N VAL A 34 3.07 -4.47 -3.20
CA VAL A 34 2.04 -4.82 -2.21
C VAL A 34 0.84 -3.92 -2.45
N VAL A 35 -0.29 -4.52 -2.82
CA VAL A 35 -1.57 -3.82 -2.99
C VAL A 35 -2.51 -4.30 -1.89
N MET A 36 -2.83 -3.42 -0.95
CA MET A 36 -3.74 -3.77 0.14
C MET A 36 -4.50 -2.56 0.69
N GLN A 37 -5.61 -2.85 1.37
CA GLN A 37 -6.26 -1.86 2.23
C GLN A 37 -5.57 -1.79 3.60
N ARG A 38 -5.22 -0.58 4.05
CA ARG A 38 -4.68 -0.30 5.39
C ARG A 38 -5.78 -0.41 6.42
N LEU A 39 -5.69 -1.44 7.26
CA LEU A 39 -6.68 -1.72 8.32
C LEU A 39 -6.12 -1.49 9.72
N HIS A 40 -4.80 -1.45 9.89
CA HIS A 40 -4.16 -1.22 11.19
C HIS A 40 -2.76 -0.64 11.02
N VAL A 41 -2.29 0.19 11.96
CA VAL A 41 -0.90 0.74 11.97
C VAL A 41 0.21 -0.34 11.86
N LYS A 42 -0.06 -1.57 12.30
CA LYS A 42 0.87 -2.70 12.36
C LYS A 42 0.50 -3.80 11.36
N ASP A 43 -0.20 -3.43 10.29
CA ASP A 43 -0.39 -4.31 9.14
C ASP A 43 0.93 -4.49 8.38
N LEU A 44 0.93 -5.34 7.35
CA LEU A 44 2.13 -5.66 6.57
C LEU A 44 2.82 -4.40 6.05
N THR A 45 2.06 -3.48 5.49
CA THR A 45 2.55 -2.15 5.10
C THR A 45 3.26 -1.43 6.25
N GLY A 46 2.63 -1.32 7.42
CA GLY A 46 3.21 -0.60 8.55
C GLY A 46 4.51 -1.24 9.01
N PHE A 47 4.54 -2.58 9.01
CA PHE A 47 5.74 -3.35 9.33
C PHE A 47 6.88 -3.13 8.32
N LEU A 48 6.58 -3.07 7.02
CA LEU A 48 7.58 -2.83 5.98
C LEU A 48 8.17 -1.42 6.05
N LEU A 49 7.33 -0.42 6.30
CA LEU A 49 7.76 0.97 6.49
C LEU A 49 8.60 1.16 7.74
N GLU A 50 8.25 0.48 8.84
CA GLU A 50 9.03 0.54 10.09
C GLU A 50 10.40 -0.14 9.93
N LYS A 51 10.45 -1.25 9.18
CA LYS A 51 11.68 -2.02 8.97
C LYS A 51 12.65 -1.34 8.00
N ASP A 52 12.15 -0.77 6.91
CA ASP A 52 12.99 -0.22 5.85
C ASP A 52 12.34 1.00 5.16
N PRO A 53 12.32 2.17 5.82
CA PRO A 53 11.59 3.34 5.34
C PRO A 53 12.11 3.91 4.01
N HIS A 54 13.32 3.55 3.58
CA HIS A 54 13.96 4.12 2.39
C HIS A 54 13.78 3.27 1.12
N ASN A 55 13.50 1.98 1.26
CA ASN A 55 13.33 1.08 0.12
C ASN A 55 11.87 0.89 -0.32
N TRP A 56 10.91 1.47 0.41
CA TRP A 56 9.49 1.36 0.09
C TRP A 56 8.90 2.70 -0.33
N GLN A 57 8.33 2.76 -1.53
CA GLN A 57 7.53 3.89 -1.97
C GLN A 57 6.06 3.66 -1.61
N LEU A 58 5.47 4.55 -0.81
CA LEU A 58 4.05 4.53 -0.47
C LEU A 58 3.24 5.37 -1.47
N LEU A 59 2.30 4.75 -2.17
CA LEU A 59 1.24 5.41 -2.92
C LEU A 59 -0.10 5.19 -2.21
N GLY A 60 -0.59 6.21 -1.51
CA GLY A 60 -1.89 6.17 -0.83
C GLY A 60 -3.00 6.68 -1.73
N LEU A 61 -4.01 5.85 -1.98
CA LEU A 61 -5.22 6.22 -2.72
C LEU A 61 -6.41 6.18 -1.76
N PRO A 62 -6.77 7.31 -1.12
CA PRO A 62 -7.91 7.35 -0.23
C PRO A 62 -9.21 7.18 -1.04
N LEU A 63 -10.22 6.54 -0.45
CA LEU A 63 -11.54 6.44 -1.09
C LEU A 63 -12.17 7.81 -1.32
N ILE A 64 -11.92 8.74 -0.39
CA ILE A 64 -12.35 10.14 -0.43
C ILE A 64 -11.10 10.99 -0.24
N ALA A 65 -10.85 11.93 -1.15
CA ALA A 65 -9.70 12.81 -1.04
C ALA A 65 -9.80 13.69 0.20
N LYS A 66 -8.74 13.67 1.03
CA LYS A 66 -8.67 14.46 2.26
C LYS A 66 -8.19 15.90 2.01
N MET A 67 -7.44 16.09 0.94
CA MET A 67 -6.88 17.38 0.53
C MET A 67 -6.85 17.45 -1.00
N ASP A 68 -6.74 18.65 -1.55
CA ASP A 68 -6.51 18.84 -2.97
C ASP A 68 -5.10 18.33 -3.30
N GLU A 69 -5.02 17.21 -4.01
CA GLU A 69 -3.75 16.61 -4.35
C GLU A 69 -3.73 16.11 -5.80
N VAL A 70 -2.55 16.17 -6.40
CA VAL A 70 -2.29 15.56 -7.70
C VAL A 70 -1.44 14.34 -7.46
N VAL A 71 -2.07 13.17 -7.55
CA VAL A 71 -1.38 11.89 -7.41
C VAL A 71 -0.72 11.58 -8.76
N THR A 72 0.61 11.60 -8.79
CA THR A 72 1.41 11.26 -9.97
C THR A 72 2.21 9.98 -9.72
N HIS A 73 2.11 9.03 -10.65
CA HIS A 73 2.92 7.82 -10.66
C HIS A 73 3.22 7.39 -12.09
N HIS A 74 4.48 7.49 -12.52
CA HIS A 74 4.90 7.32 -13.90
C HIS A 74 4.03 8.14 -14.89
N ASN A 75 3.30 7.46 -15.77
CA ASN A 75 2.46 8.10 -16.80
C ASN A 75 1.03 8.38 -16.30
N PHE A 76 0.72 8.04 -15.05
CA PHE A 76 -0.58 8.28 -14.45
C PHE A 76 -0.56 9.58 -13.64
N SER A 77 -1.52 10.46 -13.92
CA SER A 77 -1.79 11.63 -13.11
C SER A 77 -3.29 11.70 -12.82
N CYS A 78 -3.65 11.80 -11.55
CA CYS A 78 -5.01 11.94 -11.08
C CYS A 78 -5.07 13.17 -10.18
N LYS A 79 -5.89 14.14 -10.56
CA LYS A 79 -6.22 15.27 -9.68
C LYS A 79 -7.40 14.83 -8.82
N GLN A 80 -7.25 14.93 -7.52
CA GLN A 80 -8.33 14.70 -6.57
C GLN A 80 -8.60 16.01 -5.86
N LYS A 81 -9.85 16.49 -5.91
CA LYS A 81 -10.29 17.61 -5.08
C LYS A 81 -10.79 17.12 -3.73
N VAL A 82 -10.70 17.94 -2.69
CA VAL A 82 -11.24 17.63 -1.35
C VAL A 82 -12.68 17.13 -1.47
N GLY A 83 -12.94 15.97 -0.88
CA GLY A 83 -14.27 15.36 -0.87
C GLY A 83 -14.64 14.59 -2.14
N GLU A 84 -13.78 14.57 -3.16
CA GLU A 84 -13.96 13.77 -4.37
C GLU A 84 -13.71 12.28 -4.09
N TYR A 85 -14.51 11.41 -4.69
CA TYR A 85 -14.34 9.98 -4.60
C TYR A 85 -13.30 9.48 -5.60
N LEU A 86 -12.46 8.53 -5.19
CA LEU A 86 -11.47 7.90 -6.06
C LEU A 86 -12.11 7.28 -7.33
N HIS A 87 -13.34 6.76 -7.20
CA HIS A 87 -14.15 6.27 -8.30
C HIS A 87 -15.53 6.92 -8.27
N SER A 88 -15.69 8.01 -9.00
CA SER A 88 -16.95 8.76 -9.11
C SER A 88 -18.10 7.95 -9.72
N ASN A 89 -17.81 6.99 -10.59
CA ASN A 89 -18.80 6.19 -11.34
C ASN A 89 -19.30 4.93 -10.59
N ARG A 90 -19.02 4.80 -9.28
CA ARG A 90 -19.46 3.65 -8.45
C ARG A 90 -20.72 4.04 -7.70
N ASP A 91 -21.84 4.08 -8.42
CA ASP A 91 -23.08 4.75 -7.98
C ASP A 91 -23.91 4.00 -6.92
N GLY A 92 -23.49 2.82 -6.45
CA GLY A 92 -24.35 1.97 -5.61
C GLY A 92 -23.91 1.70 -4.17
N GLU A 93 -22.61 1.81 -3.84
CA GLU A 93 -22.06 1.19 -2.61
C GLU A 93 -21.22 2.12 -1.75
N ILE A 94 -21.31 3.44 -1.97
CA ILE A 94 -20.47 4.41 -1.27
C ILE A 94 -20.63 4.34 0.26
N GLU A 95 -21.84 4.09 0.76
CA GLU A 95 -22.11 4.02 2.20
C GLU A 95 -21.59 2.72 2.84
N SER A 96 -21.66 1.60 2.12
CA SER A 96 -21.04 0.34 2.51
C SER A 96 -19.51 0.44 2.49
N LEU A 97 -18.94 1.11 1.48
CA LEU A 97 -17.51 1.39 1.37
C LEU A 97 -17.02 2.36 2.45
N LYS A 98 -17.85 3.34 2.84
CA LYS A 98 -17.61 4.24 3.99
C LYS A 98 -17.53 3.49 5.32
N LYS A 99 -18.26 2.37 5.44
CA LYS A 99 -18.21 1.49 6.61
C LYS A 99 -16.98 0.57 6.59
N ALA A 100 -16.42 0.33 5.41
CA ALA A 100 -15.29 -0.57 5.18
C ALA A 100 -13.92 0.15 5.08
N ILE A 101 -13.85 1.48 5.25
CA ILE A 101 -12.68 2.28 4.82
C ILE A 101 -11.39 1.78 5.48
N GLY A 102 -10.59 1.08 4.68
CA GLY A 102 -9.13 1.12 4.74
C GLY A 102 -8.61 1.89 3.53
N HIS A 103 -7.50 2.60 3.69
CA HIS A 103 -6.82 3.28 2.58
C HIS A 103 -6.25 2.22 1.62
N ILE A 104 -6.54 2.27 0.32
CA ILE A 104 -5.79 1.43 -0.62
C ILE A 104 -4.40 2.02 -0.70
N CYS A 105 -3.41 1.23 -0.31
CA CYS A 105 -2.01 1.59 -0.45
C CYS A 105 -1.36 0.62 -1.43
N ILE A 106 -0.76 1.20 -2.45
CA ILE A 106 0.12 0.49 -3.37
C ILE A 106 1.53 0.80 -2.91
N PHE A 107 2.27 -0.25 -2.60
CA PHE A 107 3.68 -0.17 -2.30
C PHE A 107 4.45 -0.80 -3.44
N SER A 108 5.52 -0.15 -3.87
CA SER A 108 6.53 -0.79 -4.69
C SER A 108 7.89 -0.65 -4.00
N THR A 109 8.62 -1.76 -3.93
CA THR A 109 10.08 -1.73 -3.80
C THR A 109 10.63 -1.77 -5.21
N ILE A 110 11.21 -0.66 -5.66
CA ILE A 110 12.17 -0.69 -6.75
C ILE A 110 13.51 -0.87 -6.05
N PRO A 111 14.31 -1.91 -6.35
CA PRO A 111 15.68 -1.95 -5.86
C PRO A 111 16.36 -0.68 -6.35
N THR A 112 16.57 0.27 -5.44
CA THR A 112 17.35 1.46 -5.75
C THR A 112 18.70 0.93 -6.21
N LYS A 113 19.14 1.40 -7.40
CA LYS A 113 20.51 1.11 -7.86
C LYS A 113 21.44 1.38 -6.68
N PRO A 114 22.44 0.51 -6.43
CA PRO A 114 23.41 0.75 -5.37
C PRO A 114 23.93 2.17 -5.56
N HIS A 115 23.84 2.98 -4.51
CA HIS A 115 24.50 4.28 -4.45
C HIS A 115 25.98 4.02 -4.71
N THR A 116 26.42 4.24 -5.95
CA THR A 116 27.83 4.42 -6.26
C THR A 116 28.19 5.81 -5.80
N ASN A 117 28.96 5.89 -4.71
CA ASN A 117 29.80 7.05 -4.40
C ASN A 117 30.77 7.31 -5.55
#